data_AF-A0A931XIX8-F1
#
_entry.id   AF-A0A931XIX8-F1
#
_cell.length_a   1.000
_cell.length_b   1.000
_cell.length_c   1.000
_cell.angle_alpha   90.00
_cell.angle_beta   90.00
_cell.angle_gamma   90.00
#
_symmetry.space_group_name_H-M   'P 1'
#
loop_
_entity.id
_entity.type
_entity.pdbx_description
1 polymer ?
#
loop_
_entity_poly.entity_id
_entity_poly.type
_entity_poly.pdbx_seq_one_letter_code
_entity_poly.pdbx_strand_id
1 'polypeptide(L)'
;MARPADKPVKLTVVLDDRALYRAVRHAAIEQDRPVREIVAEALRRWLEWYEEQEDLAAIAEVEGEETVPWEDAKARLEEHWAQQDAREAV
;
A
#
# COMPACT_ATOMS: atom_id res chain seq x y z
N MET A 1 -12.06 19.50 -9.18
CA MET A 1 -12.85 19.75 -7.96
C MET A 1 -12.01 19.30 -6.77
N ALA A 2 -11.66 20.20 -5.85
CA ALA A 2 -10.96 19.80 -4.62
C ALA A 2 -11.95 19.05 -3.72
N ARG A 3 -11.63 17.80 -3.34
CA ARG A 3 -12.41 17.03 -2.37
C ARG A 3 -12.49 17.85 -1.07
N PRO A 4 -13.66 17.96 -0.41
CA PRO A 4 -13.76 18.71 0.84
C PRO A 4 -12.67 18.23 1.81
N ALA A 5 -11.95 19.14 2.45
CA ALA A 5 -10.91 18.78 3.39
C ALA A 5 -11.55 17.95 4.51
N ASP A 6 -11.35 16.64 4.46
CA ASP A 6 -11.94 15.70 5.40
C ASP A 6 -11.58 16.11 6.83
N LYS A 7 -12.55 16.03 7.73
CA LYS A 7 -12.32 16.33 9.14
C LYS A 7 -11.19 15.43 9.68
N PRO A 8 -10.29 15.97 10.51
CA PRO A 8 -9.22 15.17 11.09
C PRO A 8 -9.81 14.01 11.93
N VAL A 9 -9.37 12.78 11.64
CA VAL A 9 -9.75 11.58 12.37
C VAL A 9 -8.82 11.40 13.57
N LYS A 10 -9.37 11.06 14.73
CA LYS A 10 -8.60 10.83 15.96
C LYS A 10 -8.27 9.35 16.12
N LEU A 11 -6.99 9.05 16.27
CA LEU A 11 -6.48 7.74 16.70
C LEU A 11 -5.81 7.89 18.07
N THR A 12 -5.99 6.92 18.96
CA THR A 12 -5.31 6.86 20.27
C THR A 12 -4.54 5.55 20.35
N VAL A 13 -3.23 5.64 20.56
CA VAL A 13 -2.32 4.49 20.60
C VAL A 13 -1.60 4.50 21.94
N VAL A 14 -1.47 3.33 22.55
CA VAL A 14 -0.63 3.12 23.73
C VAL A 14 0.74 2.66 23.24
N LEU A 15 1.78 3.39 23.63
CA LEU A 15 3.17 2.99 23.42
C LEU A 15 3.70 2.46 24.74
N ASP A 16 3.78 1.14 24.89
CA ASP A 16 4.35 0.50 26.09
C ASP A 16 5.87 0.70 26.19
N ASP A 17 6.49 1.23 25.14
CA ASP A 17 7.89 1.64 25.12
C ASP A 17 8.04 3.16 25.35
N ARG A 18 8.48 3.50 26.57
CA ARG A 18 8.75 4.89 26.96
C ARG A 18 9.94 5.50 26.21
N ALA A 19 10.93 4.70 25.81
CA ALA A 19 12.08 5.18 25.05
C ALA A 19 11.64 5.60 23.64
N LEU A 20 10.79 4.80 23.00
CA LEU A 20 10.18 5.14 21.71
C LEU A 20 9.39 6.45 21.77
N TYR A 21 8.54 6.62 22.79
CA TYR A 21 7.81 7.88 22.98
C TYR A 21 8.75 9.09 23.08
N ARG A 22 9.86 8.96 23.81
CA ARG A 22 10.87 10.03 23.93
C ARG A 22 11.55 10.32 22.59
N ALA A 23 11.94 9.29 21.84
CA ALA A 23 12.58 9.43 20.54
C ALA A 23 11.65 10.18 19.56
N VAL A 24 10.37 9.82 19.50
CA VAL A 24 9.38 10.50 18.65
C VAL A 24 9.24 11.97 19.04
N ARG A 25 9.20 12.29 20.34
CA ARG A 25 9.15 13.68 20.79
C ARG A 25 10.40 14.47 20.47
N HIS A 26 11.57 13.84 20.60
CA HIS A 26 12.83 14.48 20.26
C HIS A 26 12.89 14.82 18.78
N ALA A 27 12.54 13.87 17.91
CA ALA A 27 12.49 14.06 16.47
C ALA A 27 11.50 15.18 16.06
N ALA A 28 10.36 15.26 16.74
CA ALA A 28 9.39 16.34 16.53
C ALA A 28 9.96 17.73 16.88
N ILE A 29 10.74 17.83 17.97
CA ILE A 29 11.40 19.08 18.38
C ILE A 29 12.52 19.44 17.40
N GLU A 30 13.37 18.48 17.02
CA GLU A 30 14.49 18.72 16.09
C GLU A 30 14.03 19.20 14.72
N GLN A 31 12.85 18.73 14.26
CA GLN A 31 12.29 19.09 12.97
C GLN A 31 11.34 20.31 13.02
N ASP A 32 11.08 20.87 14.21
CA ASP A 32 10.06 21.91 14.43
C ASP A 32 8.67 21.52 13.88
N ARG A 33 8.26 20.27 14.13
CA ARG A 33 7.01 19.69 13.60
C ARG A 33 6.17 19.08 14.73
N PRO A 34 4.84 19.12 14.64
CA PRO A 34 4.01 18.49 15.65
C PRO A 34 4.12 16.96 15.58
N VAL A 35 4.13 16.29 16.75
CA VAL A 35 4.22 14.82 16.86
C VAL A 35 3.22 14.09 15.96
N ARG A 36 1.99 14.62 15.82
CA ARG A 36 0.96 14.03 14.95
C ARG A 36 1.40 13.90 13.49
N GLU A 37 2.19 14.83 12.98
CA GLU A 37 2.66 14.82 11.59
C GLU A 37 3.81 13.83 11.41
N ILE A 38 4.74 13.79 12.37
CA ILE A 38 5.82 12.78 12.39
C ILE A 38 5.22 11.37 12.42
N VAL A 39 4.24 11.13 13.30
CA VAL A 39 3.59 9.82 13.42
C VAL A 39 2.78 9.50 12.16
N ALA A 40 2.03 10.44 11.60
CA ALA A 40 1.25 10.20 10.38
C ALA A 40 2.14 9.96 9.14
N GLU A 41 3.31 10.59 9.06
CA GLU A 41 4.29 10.32 8.01
C GLU A 41 4.94 8.94 8.20
N ALA A 42 5.35 8.61 9.42
CA ALA A 42 5.93 7.29 9.72
C ALA A 42 4.95 6.15 9.42
N LEU A 43 3.67 6.30 9.77
CA LEU A 43 2.64 5.31 9.47
C LEU A 43 2.41 5.15 7.96
N ARG A 44 2.41 6.25 7.20
CA ARG A 44 2.28 6.20 5.73
C ARG A 44 3.45 5.44 5.10
N ARG A 45 4.68 5.79 5.46
CA ARG A 45 5.88 5.10 4.96
C ARG A 45 5.90 3.63 5.35
N TRP A 46 5.44 3.30 6.55
CA TRP A 46 5.37 1.91 6.99
C TRP A 46 4.34 1.11 6.18
N LEU A 47 3.19 1.69 5.86
CA LEU A 47 2.18 1.07 4.99
C LEU A 47 2.70 0.90 3.56
N GLU A 48 3.30 1.95 2.97
CA GLU A 48 3.92 1.88 1.64
C GLU A 48 4.99 0.80 1.58
N TRP A 49 5.85 0.71 2.60
CA TRP A 49 6.85 -0.36 2.70
C TRP A 49 6.20 -1.73 2.82
N TYR A 50 5.12 -1.86 3.60
CA TYR A 50 4.41 -3.13 3.79
C TYR A 50 3.75 -3.61 2.49
N GLU A 51 3.11 -2.71 1.75
CA GLU A 51 2.53 -2.98 0.41
C GLU A 51 3.62 -3.43 -0.57
N GLU A 52 4.76 -2.74 -0.61
CA GLU A 52 5.90 -3.16 -1.45
C GLU A 52 6.41 -4.56 -1.09
N GLN A 53 6.42 -4.94 0.20
CA GLN A 53 6.80 -6.31 0.59
C GLN A 53 5.79 -7.35 0.10
N GLU A 54 4.51 -7.02 0.07
CA GLU A 54 3.46 -7.89 -0.48
C GLU A 54 3.65 -8.08 -1.99
N ASP A 55 3.90 -6.99 -2.72
CA ASP A 55 4.19 -7.03 -4.16
C ASP A 55 5.44 -7.86 -4.49
N LEU A 56 6.52 -7.66 -3.73
CA LEU A 56 7.76 -8.44 -3.88
C LEU A 56 7.53 -9.93 -3.58
N ALA A 57 6.69 -10.26 -2.60
CA ALA A 57 6.34 -11.64 -2.30
C ALA A 57 5.53 -12.28 -3.44
N ALA A 58 4.59 -11.54 -4.04
CA ALA A 58 3.84 -12.02 -5.20
C ALA A 58 4.74 -12.24 -6.42
N ILE A 59 5.71 -11.34 -6.67
CA ILE A 59 6.71 -11.53 -7.73
C ILE A 59 7.56 -12.78 -7.46
N ALA A 60 8.01 -12.98 -6.22
CA ALA A 60 8.80 -14.12 -5.84
C ALA A 60 8.05 -15.46 -5.99
N GLU A 61 6.73 -15.47 -5.79
CA GLU A 61 5.91 -16.68 -5.94
C GLU A 61 5.89 -17.20 -7.39
N VAL A 62 5.88 -16.29 -8.36
CA VAL A 62 5.88 -16.61 -9.80
C VAL A 62 7.28 -16.54 -10.42
N GLU A 63 8.32 -16.34 -9.59
CA GLU A 63 9.69 -16.22 -10.05
C GLU A 63 10.18 -17.56 -10.63
N GLY A 64 10.53 -17.56 -11.92
CA GLY A 64 10.96 -18.76 -12.64
C GLY A 64 9.85 -19.48 -13.40
N GLU A 65 8.61 -18.99 -13.33
CA GLU A 65 7.57 -19.41 -14.27
C GLU A 65 7.91 -18.98 -15.71
N GLU A 66 7.41 -19.73 -16.69
CA GLU A 66 7.63 -19.43 -18.10
C GLU A 66 6.96 -18.09 -18.46
N THR A 67 7.77 -17.12 -18.88
CA THR A 67 7.25 -15.86 -19.42
C THR A 67 6.89 -16.05 -20.90
N VAL A 68 5.74 -15.50 -21.30
CA VAL A 68 5.31 -15.49 -22.70
C VAL A 68 5.37 -14.07 -23.27
N PRO A 69 5.54 -13.91 -24.60
CA PRO A 69 5.39 -12.61 -25.23
C PRO A 69 4.04 -11.96 -24.89
N TRP A 70 4.04 -10.64 -24.73
CA TRP A 70 2.84 -9.89 -24.37
C TRP A 70 1.67 -10.13 -25.34
N GLU A 71 1.93 -10.23 -26.64
CA GLU A 71 0.90 -10.47 -27.65
C GLU A 71 0.19 -11.83 -27.43
N ASP A 72 0.94 -12.86 -27.00
CA ASP A 72 0.39 -14.19 -26.73
C ASP A 72 -0.42 -14.19 -25.42
N ALA A 73 0.05 -13.51 -24.38
CA ALA A 73 -0.70 -13.31 -23.14
C ALA A 73 -2.02 -12.57 -23.39
N LYS A 74 -1.96 -11.49 -24.19
CA LYS A 74 -3.09 -10.66 -24.55
C LYS A 74 -4.14 -11.46 -25.34
N ALA A 75 -3.73 -12.22 -26.34
CA ALA A 75 -4.64 -13.07 -27.12
C ALA A 75 -5.39 -14.07 -26.21
N ARG A 76 -4.68 -14.73 -25.28
CA ARG A 76 -5.30 -15.64 -24.29
C ARG A 76 -6.31 -14.93 -23.39
N LEU A 77 -6.02 -13.69 -22.99
CA LEU A 77 -6.91 -12.89 -22.14
C LEU A 77 -8.19 -12.49 -22.88
N GLU A 78 -8.07 -12.04 -24.13
CA GLU A 78 -9.20 -11.68 -25.00
C GLU A 78 -10.10 -12.89 -25.29
N GLU A 79 -9.52 -14.06 -25.56
CA GLU A 79 -10.26 -15.32 -25.70
C GLU A 79 -10.99 -15.72 -24.42
N HIS A 80 -10.38 -15.50 -23.24
CA HIS A 80 -11.00 -15.81 -21.95
C HIS A 80 -12.23 -14.93 -21.68
N TRP A 81 -12.13 -13.63 -21.93
CA TRP A 81 -13.24 -12.69 -21.74
C TRP A 81 -14.39 -12.95 -22.72
N ALA A 82 -14.09 -13.26 -24.00
CA ALA A 82 -15.11 -13.61 -24.98
C ALA A 82 -15.91 -14.88 -24.58
N GLN A 83 -15.27 -15.84 -23.90
CA GLN A 83 -15.94 -17.04 -23.38
C GLN A 83 -16.80 -16.75 -22.15
N GLN A 84 -16.43 -15.78 -21.31
CA GLN A 84 -17.25 -15.36 -20.16
C GLN A 84 -18.50 -14.64 -20.62
N ASP A 85 -18.37 -13.70 -21.56
CA ASP A 85 -19.51 -12.97 -22.14
C ASP A 85 -20.52 -13.93 -22.79
N ALA A 86 -20.03 -14.95 -23.51
CA ALA A 86 -20.87 -15.98 -24.11
C ALA A 86 -21.59 -16.88 -23.09
N ARG A 87 -21.04 -17.03 -21.87
CA ARG A 87 -21.66 -17.79 -20.77
C ARG A 87 -22.70 -16.97 -20.01
N GLU A 88 -22.51 -15.67 -19.88
CA GLU A 88 -23.49 -14.77 -19.25
C GLU A 88 -24.66 -14.41 -20.18
N ALA A 89 -24.51 -14.61 -21.49
CA ALA A 89 -25.57 -14.41 -22.48
C ALA A 89 -26.56 -15.58 -22.63
N VAL A 90 -26.37 -16.69 -21.89
CA VAL A 90 -27.23 -17.90 -21.87
C VAL A 90 -28.06 -17.95 -20.60
#